data_AF-A0A926DTK1-F1
#
_entry.id   AF-A0A926DTK1-F1
#
_cell.length_a   1.000
_cell.length_b   1.000
_cell.length_c   1.000
_cell.angle_alpha   90.00
_cell.angle_beta   90.00
_cell.angle_gamma   90.00
#
_symmetry.space_group_name_H-M   'P 1'
#
loop_
_entity.id
_entity.type
_entity.pdbx_description
1 polymer ?
#
loop_
_entity_poly.entity_id
_entity_poly.type
_entity_poly.pdbx_seq_one_letter_code
_entity_poly.pdbx_strand_id
1 'polypeptide(L)'
;MREEHWVSIALTSHEQYLDLLKKLKGKTAYIVIVQINGEDDEDEIIANANTCMQLIEKRSVNKWLGTKTRGRRAVQFCYRKEDSFFRFLSTYPSFFFNRRDRWGCDEVEYTDFGTDDIAFLDDAQTPLFFTTTHEGYANIVSSIL
;
A
#
# COMPACT_ATOMS: atom_id res chain seq x y z
N MET A 1 -3.44 16.31 -20.06
CA MET A 1 -3.11 15.35 -18.99
C MET A 1 -2.33 16.13 -17.94
N ARG A 2 -2.78 16.20 -16.68
CA ARG A 2 -1.94 16.76 -15.62
C ARG A 2 -0.91 15.70 -15.31
N GLU A 3 0.37 16.03 -15.42
CA GLU A 3 1.43 15.17 -14.90
C GLU A 3 1.32 15.19 -13.38
N GLU A 4 0.59 14.21 -12.83
CA GLU A 4 0.57 14.04 -11.38
C GLU A 4 1.92 13.48 -10.96
N HIS A 5 2.73 14.33 -10.33
CA HIS A 5 4.01 13.93 -9.77
C HIS A 5 3.79 13.22 -8.44
N TRP A 6 4.17 11.95 -8.40
CA TRP A 6 4.35 11.23 -7.15
C TRP A 6 5.59 11.73 -6.44
N VAL A 7 5.47 11.92 -5.12
CA VAL A 7 6.58 12.26 -4.24
C VAL A 7 6.73 11.17 -3.20
N SER A 8 7.98 10.86 -2.86
CA SER A 8 8.29 9.90 -1.80
C SER A 8 8.02 10.54 -0.44
N ILE A 9 7.43 9.77 0.48
CA ILE A 9 7.15 10.19 1.85
C ILE A 9 7.75 9.21 2.83
N ALA A 10 8.05 9.69 4.04
CA ALA A 10 8.51 8.85 5.15
C ALA A 10 7.36 8.60 6.14
N LEU A 11 7.21 7.34 6.55
CA LEU A 11 6.33 6.93 7.63
C LEU A 11 7.19 6.65 8.86
N THR A 12 7.22 7.57 9.82
CA THR A 12 8.09 7.48 11.01
C THR A 12 7.33 7.32 12.32
N SER A 13 6.00 7.45 12.27
CA SER A 13 5.11 7.36 13.42
C SER A 13 3.71 6.87 13.02
N HIS A 14 2.99 6.28 13.98
CA HIS A 14 1.61 5.85 13.78
C HIS A 14 0.67 7.01 13.45
N GLU A 15 0.91 8.19 14.02
CA GLU A 15 0.11 9.39 13.77
C GLU A 15 0.19 9.85 12.30
N GLN A 16 1.38 9.82 11.71
CA GLN A 16 1.58 10.09 10.27
C GLN A 16 0.84 9.06 9.40
N TYR A 17 0.88 7.79 9.80
CA TYR A 17 0.16 6.73 9.12
C TYR A 17 -1.36 6.93 9.16
N LEU A 18 -1.92 7.27 10.33
CA LEU A 18 -3.35 7.55 10.47
C LEU A 18 -3.79 8.79 9.68
N ASP A 19 -2.98 9.86 9.67
CA ASP A 19 -3.26 11.05 8.86
C ASP A 19 -3.25 10.72 7.36
N LEU A 20 -2.29 9.91 6.91
CA LEU A 20 -2.23 9.40 5.54
C LEU A 20 -3.51 8.63 5.18
N LEU A 21 -3.92 7.64 6.01
CA LEU A 21 -5.14 6.87 5.76
C LEU A 21 -6.37 7.77 5.66
N LYS A 22 -6.48 8.78 6.54
CA LYS A 22 -7.58 9.74 6.54
C LYS A 22 -7.60 10.57 5.24
N LYS A 23 -6.46 11.05 4.78
CA LYS A 23 -6.33 11.81 3.52
C LYS A 23 -6.70 10.98 2.30
N LEU A 24 -6.28 9.71 2.27
CA LEU A 24 -6.58 8.78 1.17
C LEU A 24 -8.07 8.42 1.13
N LYS A 25 -8.68 8.17 2.29
CA LYS A 25 -10.04 7.65 2.41
C LYS A 25 -11.07 8.39 1.56
N GLY A 26 -11.03 9.72 1.49
CA GLY A 26 -12.00 10.51 0.74
C GLY A 26 -11.83 10.49 -0.78
N LYS A 27 -10.65 10.11 -1.28
CA LYS A 27 -10.27 10.15 -2.70
C LYS A 27 -10.10 8.77 -3.32
N THR A 28 -9.93 7.74 -2.50
CA THR A 28 -9.79 6.37 -2.95
C THR A 28 -11.12 5.79 -3.43
N ALA A 29 -11.06 5.16 -4.58
CA ALA A 29 -12.12 4.39 -5.21
C ALA A 29 -11.82 2.89 -5.22
N TYR A 30 -10.54 2.53 -5.39
CA TYR A 30 -10.08 1.15 -5.45
C TYR A 30 -8.85 0.95 -4.58
N ILE A 31 -8.69 -0.25 -4.06
CA ILE A 31 -7.51 -0.67 -3.29
C ILE A 31 -6.92 -1.89 -3.98
N VAL A 32 -5.62 -1.86 -4.22
CA VAL A 32 -4.87 -2.97 -4.80
C VAL A 32 -3.87 -3.48 -3.77
N ILE A 33 -3.83 -4.80 -3.59
CA ILE A 33 -2.88 -5.48 -2.70
C ILE A 33 -2.10 -6.49 -3.54
N VAL A 34 -0.79 -6.56 -3.32
CA VAL A 34 0.11 -7.49 -4.00
C VAL A 34 0.89 -8.32 -2.98
N GLN A 35 0.67 -9.63 -3.07
CA GLN A 35 1.44 -10.62 -2.32
C GLN A 35 2.74 -10.93 -3.08
N ILE A 36 3.82 -10.27 -2.69
CA ILE A 36 5.11 -10.32 -3.39
C ILE A 36 5.84 -11.67 -3.23
N ASN A 37 5.52 -12.42 -2.16
CA ASN A 37 6.18 -13.67 -1.82
C ASN A 37 5.39 -14.93 -2.26
N GLY A 38 4.42 -14.75 -3.15
CA GLY A 38 3.51 -15.81 -3.59
C GLY A 38 2.16 -15.71 -2.89
N GLU A 39 1.19 -16.47 -3.40
CA GLU A 39 -0.15 -16.48 -2.81
C GLU A 39 -0.09 -17.11 -1.41
N ASP A 40 -0.56 -16.36 -0.42
CA ASP A 40 -0.75 -16.83 0.95
C ASP A 40 -2.25 -16.78 1.26
N ASP A 41 -2.86 -17.96 1.30
CA ASP A 41 -4.29 -18.12 1.59
C ASP A 41 -4.64 -17.80 3.05
N GLU A 42 -3.64 -17.74 3.95
CA GLU A 42 -3.79 -17.42 5.37
C GLU A 42 -3.52 -15.94 5.68
N ASP A 43 -3.26 -15.11 4.65
CA ASP A 43 -2.99 -13.69 4.81
C ASP A 43 -4.21 -12.94 5.36
N GLU A 44 -4.05 -12.35 6.55
CA GLU A 44 -5.12 -11.66 7.26
C GLU A 44 -5.64 -10.43 6.48
N ILE A 45 -4.77 -9.72 5.76
CA ILE A 45 -5.13 -8.53 5.00
C ILE A 45 -6.01 -8.93 3.83
N ILE A 46 -5.62 -9.98 3.09
CA ILE A 46 -6.41 -10.53 1.98
C ILE A 46 -7.71 -11.13 2.51
N ALA A 47 -7.70 -11.88 3.61
CA ALA A 47 -8.89 -12.44 4.22
C ALA A 47 -9.89 -11.36 4.66
N ASN A 48 -9.41 -10.27 5.28
CA ASN A 48 -10.25 -9.13 5.67
C ASN A 48 -10.78 -8.39 4.44
N ALA A 49 -9.95 -8.15 3.44
CA ALA A 49 -10.34 -7.54 2.17
C ALA A 49 -11.44 -8.34 1.47
N ASN A 50 -11.29 -9.66 1.37
CA ASN A 50 -12.29 -10.56 0.79
C ASN A 50 -13.60 -10.58 1.59
N THR A 51 -13.54 -10.34 2.90
CA THR A 51 -14.72 -10.33 3.77
C THR A 51 -15.49 -9.01 3.67
N CYS A 52 -14.79 -7.88 3.54
CA CYS A 52 -15.41 -6.56 3.70
C CYS A 52 -15.38 -5.68 2.45
N MET A 53 -14.73 -6.10 1.36
CA MET A 53 -14.69 -5.39 0.08
C MET A 53 -15.13 -6.29 -1.08
N GLN A 54 -15.60 -5.66 -2.16
CA GLN A 54 -15.89 -6.37 -3.40
C GLN A 54 -14.59 -6.57 -4.20
N LEU A 55 -14.20 -7.83 -4.44
CA LEU A 55 -13.12 -8.17 -5.37
C LEU A 55 -13.56 -7.88 -6.81
N ILE A 56 -12.76 -7.08 -7.53
CA ILE A 56 -12.98 -6.68 -8.93
C ILE A 56 -12.11 -7.51 -9.87
N GLU A 57 -10.84 -7.73 -9.50
CA GLU A 57 -9.89 -8.49 -10.32
C GLU A 57 -8.88 -9.21 -9.43
N LYS A 58 -8.55 -10.45 -9.79
CA LYS A 58 -7.39 -11.19 -9.29
C LYS A 58 -6.55 -11.62 -10.48
N ARG A 59 -5.26 -11.28 -10.49
CA ARG A 59 -4.35 -11.64 -11.59
C ARG A 59 -2.93 -11.86 -11.12
N SER A 60 -2.14 -12.60 -11.90
CA SER A 60 -0.71 -12.61 -11.70
C SER A 60 -0.04 -11.40 -12.36
N VAL A 61 0.92 -10.80 -11.67
CA VAL A 61 1.74 -9.70 -12.18
C VAL A 61 3.23 -10.03 -12.03
N ASN A 62 4.06 -9.42 -12.86
CA ASN A 62 5.52 -9.51 -12.77
C ASN A 62 6.17 -8.11 -12.66
N LYS A 63 5.35 -7.09 -12.43
CA LYS A 63 5.76 -5.70 -12.25
C LYS A 63 4.77 -5.03 -11.30
N TRP A 64 5.29 -4.22 -10.40
CA TRP A 64 4.53 -3.42 -9.46
C TRP A 64 4.81 -1.93 -9.67
N LEU A 65 3.98 -1.08 -9.06
CA LEU A 65 4.21 0.36 -9.01
C LEU A 65 5.54 0.65 -8.31
N GLY A 66 6.33 1.58 -8.85
CA GLY A 66 7.65 1.91 -8.31
C GLY A 66 8.79 0.96 -8.72
N THR A 67 8.51 -0.25 -9.22
CA THR A 67 9.59 -1.17 -9.61
C THR A 67 10.13 -0.87 -11.01
N LYS A 68 11.47 -0.73 -11.12
CA LYS A 68 12.16 -0.47 -12.39
C LYS A 68 12.29 -1.72 -13.27
N THR A 69 12.45 -2.89 -12.65
CA THR A 69 12.65 -4.18 -13.32
C THR A 69 11.45 -5.10 -13.13
N ARG A 70 11.34 -6.12 -13.99
CA ARG A 70 10.36 -7.19 -13.80
C ARG A 70 10.82 -8.10 -12.66
N GLY A 71 9.95 -8.31 -11.68
CA GLY A 71 10.16 -9.19 -10.54
C GLY A 71 9.68 -10.61 -10.80
N ARG A 72 9.68 -11.41 -9.74
CA ARG A 72 9.01 -12.72 -9.72
C ARG A 72 7.50 -12.54 -9.92
N ARG A 73 6.82 -13.63 -10.28
CA ARG A 73 5.36 -13.63 -10.43
C ARG A 73 4.72 -13.49 -9.06
N ALA A 74 3.98 -12.41 -8.85
CA ALA A 74 3.21 -12.11 -7.65
C ALA A 74 1.71 -12.16 -7.96
N VAL A 75 0.88 -12.28 -6.92
CA VAL A 75 -0.58 -12.22 -7.06
C VAL A 75 -1.05 -10.82 -6.67
N GLN A 76 -1.83 -10.21 -7.56
CA GLN A 76 -2.44 -8.90 -7.35
C GLN A 76 -3.95 -9.07 -7.21
N PHE A 77 -4.51 -8.44 -6.19
CA PHE A 77 -5.94 -8.34 -5.95
C PHE A 77 -6.36 -6.88 -6.04
N CYS A 78 -7.43 -6.60 -6.78
CA CYS A 78 -8.03 -5.27 -6.92
C CYS A 78 -9.44 -5.29 -6.35
N TYR A 79 -9.70 -4.42 -5.38
CA TYR A 79 -10.97 -4.32 -4.68
C TYR A 79 -11.61 -2.95 -4.90
N ARG A 80 -12.94 -2.91 -4.92
CA ARG A 80 -13.68 -1.65 -4.71
C ARG A 80 -13.52 -1.26 -3.25
N LYS A 81 -13.17 0.01 -2.99
CA LYS A 81 -12.99 0.52 -1.63
C LYS A 81 -14.24 0.29 -0.79
N GLU A 82 -14.03 -0.16 0.45
CA GLU A 82 -14.98 -0.01 1.55
C GLU A 82 -14.36 0.68 2.76
N ASP A 83 -15.16 1.50 3.44
CA ASP A 83 -14.72 2.27 4.61
C ASP A 83 -14.32 1.38 5.80
N SER A 84 -14.86 0.17 5.88
CA SER A 84 -14.48 -0.86 6.86
C SER A 84 -13.03 -1.27 6.73
N PHE A 85 -12.51 -1.37 5.50
CA PHE A 85 -11.14 -1.78 5.28
C PHE A 85 -10.15 -0.72 5.79
N PHE A 86 -10.48 0.57 5.66
CA PHE A 86 -9.68 1.64 6.29
C PHE A 86 -9.65 1.56 7.81
N ARG A 87 -10.75 1.13 8.45
CA ARG A 87 -10.77 0.90 9.90
C ARG A 87 -9.89 -0.29 10.28
N PHE A 88 -9.93 -1.35 9.49
CA PHE A 88 -9.02 -2.48 9.66
C PHE A 88 -7.55 -2.05 9.49
N LEU A 89 -7.20 -1.34 8.42
CA LEU A 89 -5.84 -0.82 8.24
C LEU A 89 -5.39 0.05 9.42
N SER A 90 -6.27 0.88 9.98
CA SER A 90 -5.93 1.73 11.13
C SER A 90 -5.55 0.99 12.42
N THR A 91 -5.76 -0.33 12.51
CA THR A 91 -5.30 -1.13 13.66
C THR A 91 -3.82 -1.47 13.60
N TYR A 92 -3.19 -1.39 12.42
CA TYR A 92 -1.75 -1.59 12.29
C TYR A 92 -0.98 -0.35 12.77
N PRO A 93 0.22 -0.51 13.36
CA PRO A 93 1.08 0.62 13.69
C PRO A 93 1.43 1.49 12.47
N SER A 94 1.70 0.86 11.33
CA SER A 94 1.94 1.46 10.01
C SER A 94 1.98 0.33 8.97
N PHE A 95 2.21 0.64 7.69
CA PHE A 95 2.64 -0.38 6.71
C PHE A 95 4.07 -0.86 7.04
N PHE A 96 4.95 0.10 7.34
CA PHE A 96 6.32 -0.06 7.80
C PHE A 96 6.74 1.25 8.49
N PHE A 97 7.88 1.26 9.17
CA PHE A 97 8.50 2.52 9.61
C PHE A 97 9.84 2.76 8.92
N ASN A 98 10.04 3.98 8.42
CA ASN A 98 11.36 4.47 8.04
C ASN A 98 12.14 4.84 9.31
N ARG A 99 13.30 4.22 9.48
CA ARG A 99 14.21 4.43 10.61
C ARG A 99 15.61 4.77 10.11
N ARG A 100 16.46 5.16 11.07
CA ARG A 100 17.90 5.21 10.87
C ARG A 100 18.55 4.23 11.81
N ASP A 101 19.49 3.46 11.30
CA ASP A 101 20.30 2.58 12.12
C ASP A 101 21.23 3.39 13.04
N ARG A 102 22.01 2.69 13.88
CA ARG A 102 22.98 3.32 14.79
C ARG A 102 24.08 4.13 14.09
N TRP A 103 24.25 3.96 12.78
CA TRP A 103 25.23 4.65 11.93
C TRP A 103 24.61 5.81 11.14
N GLY A 104 23.29 6.01 11.24
CA GLY A 104 22.56 7.03 10.51
C GLY A 104 22.15 6.63 9.09
N CYS A 105 22.31 5.35 8.71
CA CYS A 105 21.87 4.80 7.44
C CYS A 105 20.36 4.54 7.47
N ASP A 106 19.69 4.70 6.33
CA ASP A 106 18.26 4.42 6.22
C ASP A 106 17.99 2.92 6.41
N GLU A 107 16.99 2.61 7.25
CA GLU A 107 16.56 1.26 7.58
C GLU A 107 15.02 1.18 7.52
N VAL A 108 14.48 0.01 7.17
CA VAL A 108 13.05 -0.28 7.26
C VAL A 108 12.77 -1.16 8.49
N GLU A 109 11.87 -0.70 9.33
CA GLU A 109 11.31 -1.47 10.44
C GLU A 109 9.96 -2.06 9.98
N TYR A 110 9.89 -3.40 9.96
CA TYR A 110 8.69 -4.13 9.60
C TYR A 110 7.63 -4.06 10.70
N THR A 111 6.37 -4.13 10.28
CA THR A 111 5.22 -4.23 11.20
C THR A 111 4.45 -5.52 10.92
N ASP A 112 3.43 -5.79 11.72
CA ASP A 112 2.52 -6.93 11.50
C ASP A 112 1.70 -6.82 10.20
N PHE A 113 1.78 -5.70 9.48
CA PHE A 113 1.27 -5.59 8.11
C PHE A 113 2.03 -6.52 7.13
N GLY A 114 3.24 -6.96 7.50
CA GLY A 114 4.03 -7.87 6.70
C GLY A 114 4.72 -7.19 5.53
N THR A 115 4.86 -7.93 4.42
CA THR A 115 5.67 -7.53 3.26
C THR A 115 4.85 -7.14 2.04
N ASP A 116 3.54 -7.25 2.13
CA ASP A 116 2.64 -6.99 1.01
C ASP A 116 2.70 -5.54 0.55
N ASP A 117 2.61 -5.34 -0.75
CA ASP A 117 2.52 -4.01 -1.30
C ASP A 117 1.05 -3.60 -1.43
N ILE A 118 0.75 -2.33 -1.17
CA ILE A 118 -0.60 -1.79 -1.25
C ILE A 118 -0.63 -0.51 -2.07
N ALA A 119 -1.68 -0.32 -2.87
CA ALA A 119 -1.96 0.92 -3.57
C ALA A 119 -3.42 1.35 -3.39
N PHE A 120 -3.62 2.66 -3.38
CA PHE A 120 -4.91 3.32 -3.30
C PHE A 120 -5.10 4.11 -4.59
N LEU A 121 -6.21 3.90 -5.28
CA LEU A 121 -6.44 4.43 -6.62
C LEU A 121 -7.73 5.25 -6.66
N ASP A 122 -7.79 6.25 -7.53
CA ASP A 122 -9.00 7.04 -7.80
C ASP A 122 -10.00 6.29 -8.71
N ASP A 123 -11.14 6.92 -9.03
CA ASP A 123 -12.17 6.29 -9.88
C ASP A 123 -11.70 6.02 -11.32
N ALA A 124 -10.63 6.67 -11.77
CA ALA A 124 -9.96 6.41 -13.05
C ALA A 124 -8.89 5.31 -12.95
N GLN A 125 -8.76 4.67 -11.79
CA GLN A 125 -7.69 3.71 -11.44
C GLN A 125 -6.29 4.31 -11.55
N THR A 126 -6.15 5.62 -11.31
CA THR A 126 -4.86 6.30 -11.17
C THR A 126 -4.35 6.13 -9.74
N PRO A 127 -3.11 5.67 -9.52
CA PRO A 127 -2.55 5.54 -8.18
C PRO A 127 -2.42 6.88 -7.45
N LEU A 128 -3.08 7.01 -6.31
CA LEU A 128 -2.97 8.13 -5.38
C LEU A 128 -1.85 7.91 -4.36
N PHE A 129 -1.67 6.66 -3.93
CA PHE A 129 -0.62 6.22 -3.02
C PHE A 129 -0.24 4.78 -3.33
N PHE A 130 1.03 4.42 -3.16
CA PHE A 130 1.46 3.04 -3.17
C PHE A 130 2.72 2.81 -2.34
N THR A 131 2.90 1.58 -1.86
CA THR A 131 4.11 1.14 -1.16
C THR A 131 4.97 0.19 -1.99
N THR A 132 6.26 0.12 -1.67
CA THR A 132 7.10 -1.06 -1.85
C THR A 132 7.57 -1.44 -0.45
N THR A 133 6.74 -2.21 0.26
CA THR A 133 6.75 -2.35 1.72
C THR A 133 8.05 -2.94 2.22
N HIS A 134 8.55 -3.99 1.56
CA HIS A 134 9.82 -4.64 1.88
C HIS A 134 11.06 -3.78 1.61
N GLU A 135 10.93 -2.72 0.82
CA GLU A 135 11.99 -1.74 0.60
C GLU A 135 11.80 -0.47 1.44
N GLY A 136 10.71 -0.37 2.21
CA GLY A 136 10.38 0.81 3.00
C GLY A 136 10.04 2.04 2.17
N TYR A 137 9.55 1.87 0.94
CA TYR A 137 9.18 2.98 0.07
C TYR A 137 7.69 3.24 0.08
N ALA A 138 7.32 4.52 0.17
CA ALA A 138 5.95 5.00 0.04
C ALA A 138 5.95 6.23 -0.85
N ASN A 139 5.04 6.26 -1.82
CA ASN A 139 4.88 7.37 -2.76
C ASN A 139 3.43 7.82 -2.80
N ILE A 140 3.22 9.13 -2.88
CA ILE A 140 1.89 9.74 -2.88
C ILE A 140 1.80 10.81 -3.96
N VAL A 141 0.64 11.00 -4.59
CA VAL A 141 0.45 12.15 -5.49
C VAL A 141 0.49 13.44 -4.68
N SER A 142 1.24 14.43 -5.16
CA SER A 142 1.43 15.71 -4.49
C SER A 142 0.13 16.44 -4.13
N SER A 143 -0.97 16.19 -4.83
CA SER A 143 -2.29 16.78 -4.57
C SER A 143 -3.00 16.22 -3.32
N ILE A 144 -2.46 15.18 -2.67
CA ILE A 144 -3.00 14.62 -1.42
C ILE A 144 -2.29 15.17 -0.18
N LEU A 145 -1.05 15.64 -0.31
CA LEU A 145 -0.27 16.17 0.82
C LEU A 145 -0.90 17.42 1.42
#